data_AF-A0A532V286-F1
#
_entry.id   AF-A0A532V286-F1
#
_cell.length_a   1.000
_cell.length_b   1.000
_cell.length_c   1.000
_cell.angle_alpha   90.00
_cell.angle_beta   90.00
_cell.angle_gamma   90.00
#
_symmetry.space_group_name_H-M   'P 1'
#
loop_
_entity.id
_entity.type
_entity.pdbx_description
1 polymer ?
#
loop_
_entity_poly.entity_id
_entity_poly.type
_entity_poly.pdbx_seq_one_letter_code
_entity_poly.pdbx_strand_id
1 'polypeptide(L)'
;MNKSDLVREVASRTGLTQIEARAAVDKMVNIITNQVAAGKSVNLRGFGTFKAVTREARKAQHPRSRKLIDVPRKKVPVFRASPDWKDDLLKK
;
A
#
# COMPACT_ATOMS: atom_id res chain seq x y z
N MET A 1 -0.43 14.22 -8.09
CA MET A 1 -1.76 13.84 -7.54
C MET A 1 -1.61 13.50 -6.07
N ASN A 2 -2.27 14.25 -5.18
CA ASN A 2 -2.42 13.92 -3.75
C ASN A 2 -3.78 13.24 -3.49
N LYS A 3 -4.11 12.95 -2.22
CA LYS A 3 -5.39 12.29 -1.85
C LYS A 3 -6.63 13.13 -2.21
N SER A 4 -6.57 14.44 -2.02
CA SER A 4 -7.68 15.34 -2.37
C SER A 4 -7.91 15.38 -3.87
N ASP A 5 -6.83 15.38 -4.66
CA ASP A 5 -6.91 15.30 -6.12
C ASP A 5 -7.51 13.96 -6.57
N LEU A 6 -7.07 12.85 -5.95
CA LEU A 6 -7.63 11.51 -6.22
C LEU A 6 -9.13 11.46 -5.94
N VAL A 7 -9.59 12.03 -4.83
CA VAL A 7 -11.03 12.08 -4.49
C VAL A 7 -11.82 12.86 -5.54
N ARG A 8 -11.31 14.00 -6.02
CA ARG A 8 -11.97 14.78 -7.08
C ARG A 8 -12.06 13.99 -8.37
N GLU A 9 -10.98 13.29 -8.74
CA GLU A 9 -10.94 12.45 -9.94
C GLU A 9 -11.88 11.25 -9.85
N VAL A 10 -11.99 10.63 -8.67
CA VAL A 10 -12.95 9.55 -8.44
C VAL A 10 -14.38 10.09 -8.55
N ALA A 11 -14.69 11.22 -7.92
CA ALA A 11 -16.00 11.85 -8.00
C ALA A 11 -16.39 12.16 -9.46
N SER A 12 -15.48 12.78 -10.22
CA SER A 12 -15.74 13.16 -11.62
C SER A 12 -16.01 11.94 -12.52
N ARG A 13 -15.28 10.83 -12.33
CA ARG A 13 -15.40 9.63 -13.15
C ARG A 13 -16.56 8.72 -12.77
N THR A 14 -17.06 8.83 -11.54
CA THR A 14 -18.11 7.94 -11.02
C THR A 14 -19.48 8.63 -10.90
N GLY A 15 -19.52 9.96 -11.01
CA GLY A 15 -20.73 10.76 -10.77
C GLY A 15 -21.10 10.89 -9.28
N LEU A 16 -20.29 10.33 -8.38
CA LEU A 16 -20.47 10.49 -6.94
C LEU A 16 -20.20 11.93 -6.52
N THR A 17 -20.85 12.35 -5.44
CA THR A 17 -20.47 13.61 -4.78
C THR A 17 -19.05 13.50 -4.21
N GLN A 18 -18.37 14.63 -4.04
CA GLN A 18 -17.02 14.62 -3.43
C GLN A 18 -17.03 14.04 -2.01
N ILE A 19 -18.15 14.16 -1.28
CA ILE A 19 -18.31 13.61 0.07
C ILE A 19 -18.35 12.08 0.01
N GLU A 20 -19.16 11.52 -0.89
CA GLU A 20 -19.26 10.07 -1.10
C GLU A 20 -17.94 9.48 -1.62
N ALA A 21 -17.31 10.12 -2.60
CA ALA A 21 -16.01 9.70 -3.14
C ALA A 21 -14.92 9.72 -2.05
N ARG A 22 -14.89 10.77 -1.20
CA ARG A 22 -13.98 10.82 -0.05
C ARG A 22 -14.23 9.66 0.90
N ALA A 23 -15.49 9.44 1.29
CA ALA A 23 -15.86 8.36 2.19
C ALA A 23 -15.49 6.99 1.61
N ALA A 24 -15.67 6.77 0.31
CA ALA A 24 -15.30 5.54 -0.37
C ALA A 24 -13.79 5.30 -0.36
N VAL A 25 -12.98 6.31 -0.73
CA VAL A 25 -11.51 6.22 -0.70
C VAL A 25 -11.00 5.96 0.72
N ASP A 26 -11.55 6.65 1.72
CA ASP A 26 -11.17 6.47 3.12
C ASP A 26 -11.50 5.06 3.62
N LYS A 27 -12.71 4.57 3.35
CA LYS A 27 -13.11 3.21 3.70
C LYS A 27 -12.25 2.17 3.00
N MET A 28 -11.92 2.35 1.72
CA MET A 28 -11.04 1.45 0.98
C MET A 28 -9.67 1.32 1.67
N VAL A 29 -9.02 2.45 2.00
CA VAL A 29 -7.72 2.46 2.69
C VAL A 29 -7.82 1.77 4.05
N ASN A 30 -8.87 2.05 4.81
CA ASN A 30 -9.09 1.43 6.12
C ASN A 30 -9.31 -0.09 6.02
N ILE A 31 -10.11 -0.55 5.06
CA ILE A 31 -10.35 -1.97 4.83
C ILE A 31 -9.04 -2.68 4.49
N ILE A 32 -8.26 -2.15 3.55
CA ILE A 32 -6.95 -2.73 3.18
C ILE A 32 -6.04 -2.81 4.40
N THR A 33 -5.95 -1.72 5.17
CA THR A 33 -5.09 -1.63 6.37
C THR A 33 -5.48 -2.69 7.40
N ASN A 34 -6.77 -2.83 7.71
CA ASN A 34 -7.29 -3.77 8.70
C ASN A 34 -7.09 -5.23 8.26
N GLN A 35 -7.33 -5.55 6.98
CA GLN A 35 -7.11 -6.91 6.46
C GLN A 35 -5.63 -7.30 6.54
N VAL A 36 -4.72 -6.39 6.16
CA VAL A 36 -3.27 -6.64 6.24
C VAL A 36 -2.80 -6.77 7.68
N ALA A 37 -3.31 -5.94 8.59
CA ALA A 37 -3.03 -6.03 10.03
C ALA A 37 -3.47 -7.39 10.61
N ALA A 38 -4.61 -7.92 10.14
CA ALA A 38 -5.09 -9.25 10.50
C ALA A 38 -4.28 -10.40 9.84
N GLY A 39 -3.22 -10.11 9.10
CA GLY A 39 -2.39 -11.11 8.41
C GLY A 39 -3.01 -11.65 7.11
N LYS A 40 -4.13 -11.07 6.67
CA LYS A 40 -4.80 -11.43 5.41
C LYS A 40 -4.19 -10.65 4.25
N SER A 41 -4.35 -11.18 3.04
CA SER A 41 -3.96 -10.51 1.81
C SER A 41 -5.16 -9.91 1.10
N VAL A 42 -4.99 -8.70 0.55
CA VAL A 42 -5.98 -8.04 -0.31
C VAL A 42 -5.43 -7.99 -1.72
N ASN A 43 -6.08 -8.68 -2.65
CA ASN A 43 -5.71 -8.69 -4.06
C ASN A 43 -6.65 -7.81 -4.87
N LEU A 44 -6.12 -6.79 -5.53
CA LEU A 44 -6.82 -5.94 -6.47
C LEU A 44 -6.32 -6.28 -7.88
N ARG A 45 -7.09 -7.10 -8.61
CA ARG A 45 -6.73 -7.57 -9.95
C ARG A 45 -6.35 -6.39 -10.86
N GLY A 46 -5.30 -6.55 -11.66
CA GLY A 46 -4.76 -5.50 -12.53
C GLY A 46 -3.91 -4.46 -11.81
N PHE A 47 -4.09 -4.25 -10.50
CA PHE A 47 -3.31 -3.27 -9.73
C PHE A 47 -2.20 -3.93 -8.89
N GLY A 48 -2.54 -4.88 -8.03
CA GLY A 48 -1.56 -5.55 -7.19
C GLY A 48 -2.13 -6.15 -5.91
N THR A 49 -1.24 -6.60 -5.05
CA THR A 49 -1.59 -7.30 -3.81
C THR A 49 -0.96 -6.61 -2.59
N PHE A 50 -1.78 -6.31 -1.60
CA PHE A 50 -1.36 -5.91 -0.27
C PHE A 50 -1.31 -7.13 0.66
N LYS A 51 -0.22 -7.30 1.41
CA LYS A 51 -0.12 -8.38 2.40
C LYS A 51 0.88 -8.05 3.50
N ALA A 52 0.76 -8.75 4.63
CA ALA A 52 1.80 -8.75 5.64
C ALA A 52 2.90 -9.76 5.25
N VAL A 53 4.16 -9.38 5.45
CA VAL A 53 5.29 -10.31 5.37
C VAL A 53 6.09 -10.26 6.66
N THR A 54 6.61 -11.40 7.07
CA THR A 54 7.57 -11.49 8.16
C THR A 54 8.94 -11.09 7.62
N ARG A 55 9.56 -10.09 8.24
CA ARG A 55 10.99 -9.81 8.06
C ARG A 55 11.75 -10.43 9.21
N GLU A 56 12.70 -11.30 8.88
CA GLU A 56 13.55 -11.96 9.85
C GLU A 56 14.49 -10.98 10.54
N ALA A 57 14.95 -11.39 11.73
CA ALA A 57 15.93 -10.62 12.48
C ALA A 57 17.21 -10.47 11.65
N ARG A 58 17.81 -9.27 11.69
CA ARG A 58 19.05 -8.96 10.97
C ARG A 58 19.84 -7.90 11.70
N LYS A 59 21.13 -7.83 11.42
CA LYS A 59 21.96 -6.70 11.86
C LYS A 59 21.82 -5.54 10.87
N ALA A 60 21.64 -4.33 11.39
CA ALA A 60 21.65 -3.11 10.61
C ALA A 60 22.67 -2.12 11.20
N GLN A 61 23.17 -1.21 10.38
CA GLN A 61 24.10 -0.20 10.84
C GLN A 61 23.33 1.03 11.33
N HIS A 62 23.68 1.53 12.52
CA HIS A 62 23.10 2.78 13.02
C HIS A 62 23.59 3.97 12.17
N PRO A 63 22.70 4.82 11.61
CA PRO A 63 23.09 5.85 10.64
C PRO A 63 24.13 6.85 11.17
N ARG A 64 24.02 7.23 12.45
CA ARG A 64 24.94 8.20 13.09
C ARG A 64 26.22 7.57 13.65
N SER A 65 26.11 6.54 14.49
CA SER A 65 27.25 5.97 15.21
C SER A 65 28.00 4.87 14.46
N ARG A 66 27.51 4.40 13.31
CA ARG A 66 28.06 3.28 12.53
C ARG A 66 28.14 1.93 13.26
N LYS A 67 27.65 1.84 14.50
CA LYS A 67 27.58 0.59 15.26
C LYS A 67 26.54 -0.35 14.66
N LEU A 68 26.80 -1.66 14.73
CA LEU A 68 25.81 -2.68 14.38
C LEU A 68 24.75 -2.74 15.49
N ILE A 69 23.49 -2.66 15.09
CA ILE A 69 22.32 -2.83 15.95
C ILE A 69 21.51 -4.02 15.47
N ASP A 70 20.94 -4.76 16.42
CA ASP A 70 20.04 -5.87 16.12
C ASP A 70 18.65 -5.32 15.77
N VAL A 71 18.14 -5.71 14.61
CA VAL A 71 16.76 -5.43 14.19
C VAL A 71 15.95 -6.69 14.45
N PRO A 72 14.98 -6.67 15.37
CA PRO A 72 14.19 -7.86 15.69
C PRO A 72 13.28 -8.25 14.52
N ARG A 73 12.89 -9.53 14.53
CA ARG A 73 11.88 -10.06 13.61
C ARG A 73 10.58 -9.27 13.76
N LYS A 74 10.00 -8.83 12.65
CA LYS A 74 8.72 -8.08 12.65
C LYS A 74 7.87 -8.35 11.43
N LYS A 75 6.57 -8.22 11.58
CA LYS A 75 5.62 -8.18 10.45
C LYS A 75 5.58 -6.78 9.87
N VAL A 76 5.61 -6.66 8.55
CA VAL A 76 5.46 -5.38 7.84
C VAL A 76 4.46 -5.50 6.70
N PRO A 77 3.66 -4.47 6.42
CA PRO A 77 2.85 -4.42 5.23
C PRO A 77 3.75 -4.27 4.00
N VAL A 78 3.41 -4.96 2.91
CA VAL A 78 4.02 -4.77 1.59
C VAL A 78 2.93 -4.70 0.54
N PHE A 79 3.17 -3.86 -0.47
CA PHE A 79 2.41 -3.85 -1.71
C PHE A 79 3.26 -4.48 -2.81
N ARG A 80 2.66 -5.36 -3.61
CA ARG A 80 3.28 -5.95 -4.81
C ARG A 80 2.43 -5.57 -6.01
N ALA A 81 2.98 -4.72 -6.89
CA ALA A 81 2.35 -4.37 -8.16
C ALA A 81 2.13 -5.63 -9.02
N SER A 82 1.01 -5.66 -9.75
CA SER A 82 0.68 -6.72 -10.71
C SER A 82 1.74 -6.79 -11.83
N PRO A 83 1.93 -7.97 -12.45
CA PRO A 83 2.72 -8.08 -13.69
C PRO A 83 2.20 -7.15 -14.78
N ASP A 84 0.89 -7.18 -15.04
CA ASP A 84 0.23 -6.33 -16.05
C ASP A 84 0.60 -4.85 -15.89
N TRP A 85 0.54 -4.31 -14.66
CA TRP A 85 0.87 -2.91 -14.42
C TRP A 85 2.37 -2.63 -14.64
N LYS A 86 3.26 -3.56 -14.28
CA LYS A 86 4.69 -3.40 -14.56
C LYS A 86 4.97 -3.40 -16.05
N ASP A 87 4.29 -4.26 -16.81
CA ASP A 87 4.46 -4.36 -18.26
C ASP A 87 3.95 -3.10 -18.95
N ASP A 88 2.83 -2.52 -18.49
CA ASP A 88 2.31 -1.26 -19.00
C ASP A 88 3.28 -0.09 -18.83
N LEU A 89 4.14 -0.11 -17.80
CA LEU A 89 5.19 0.91 -17.62
C LEU A 89 6.36 0.77 -18.60
N LEU A 90 6.52 -0.38 -19.24
CA LEU A 90 7.60 -0.66 -20.19
C LEU A 90 7.20 -0.38 -21.65
N LYS A 91 5.89 -0.27 -21.92
CA LYS A 91 5.35 0.09 -23.23
C LYS A 91 5.54 1.60 -23.43
N LYS A 92 6.35 1.97 -24.43
CA LYS A 92 6.54 3.37 -24.87
C LYS A 92 5.36 3.83 -25.72
#